data_AF-A0A1H3Y6L6-F1
#
_entry.id   AF-A0A1H3Y6L6-F1
#
_cell.length_a   1.000
_cell.length_b   1.000
_cell.length_c   1.000
_cell.angle_alpha   90.00
_cell.angle_beta   90.00
_cell.angle_gamma   90.00
#
_symmetry.space_group_name_H-M   'P 1'
#
loop_
_entity.id
_entity.type
_entity.pdbx_description
1 polymer ?
#
loop_
_entity_poly.entity_id
_entity_poly.type
_entity_poly.pdbx_seq_one_letter_code
_entity_poly.pdbx_strand_id
1 'polypeptide(L)'
;MAGTIIYLAISFFVSLIFIILGIQQYKSKKPVSINTGEKPPSEDELTSVTEWNHRHGRNFILYGCMLFISLFIFGVLMNQVSSGVLQVVMFMIVIFAEVAWLEVEHIMMKKKMIKN
;
A
#
# COMPACT_ATOMS: atom_id res chain seq x y z
N MET A 1 -1.06 15.91 23.86
CA MET A 1 -2.06 14.82 23.94
C MET A 1 -3.05 14.86 22.79
N ALA A 2 -3.83 15.93 22.61
CA ALA A 2 -4.78 16.05 21.49
C ALA A 2 -4.13 15.89 20.10
N GLY A 3 -2.98 16.55 19.84
CA GLY A 3 -2.26 16.43 18.57
C GLY A 3 -1.81 14.99 18.25
N THR A 4 -1.32 14.26 19.25
CA THR A 4 -0.95 12.84 19.10
C THR A 4 -2.16 11.96 18.80
N ILE A 5 -3.30 12.21 19.46
CA ILE A 5 -4.55 11.47 19.20
C ILE A 5 -5.03 11.73 17.77
N ILE A 6 -5.05 13.00 17.35
CA ILE A 6 -5.44 13.39 15.98
C ILE A 6 -4.52 12.73 14.96
N TYR A 7 -3.20 12.78 15.18
CA TYR A 7 -2.22 12.11 14.31
C TYR A 7 -2.49 10.61 14.18
N LEU A 8 -2.66 9.90 15.31
CA LEU A 8 -2.94 8.46 15.30
C LEU A 8 -4.27 8.12 14.63
N ALA A 9 -5.30 8.94 14.84
CA ALA A 9 -6.59 8.77 14.17
C ALA A 9 -6.45 8.92 12.65
N ILE A 10 -5.76 9.96 12.18
CA ILE A 10 -5.49 10.16 10.74
C ILE A 10 -4.69 8.98 10.18
N SER A 11 -3.61 8.58 10.84
CA SER A 11 -2.78 7.44 10.43
C SER A 11 -3.60 6.15 10.32
N PHE A 12 -4.49 5.91 11.28
CA PHE A 12 -5.41 4.78 11.26
C PHE A 12 -6.37 4.85 10.07
N PHE A 13 -7.05 5.98 9.86
CA PHE A 13 -8.02 6.12 8.77
C PHE A 13 -7.38 6.01 7.39
N VAL A 14 -6.22 6.63 7.18
CA VAL A 14 -5.48 6.54 5.92
C VAL A 14 -5.08 5.09 5.63
N SER A 15 -4.55 4.39 6.62
CA SER A 15 -4.16 2.98 6.50
C SER A 15 -5.36 2.06 6.26
N LEU A 16 -6.48 2.35 6.92
CA LEU A 16 -7.73 1.60 6.80
C LEU A 16 -8.30 1.65 5.38
N ILE A 17 -8.14 2.77 4.66
CA ILE A 17 -8.56 2.88 3.25
C ILE A 17 -7.90 1.77 2.41
N PHE A 18 -6.58 1.58 2.55
CA PHE A 18 -5.86 0.54 1.80
C PHE A 18 -6.28 -0.87 2.19
N ILE A 19 -6.56 -1.12 3.47
CA ILE A 19 -7.06 -2.43 3.93
C ILE A 19 -8.43 -2.71 3.32
N ILE A 20 -9.35 -1.74 3.33
CA ILE A 20 -10.69 -1.89 2.73
C ILE A 20 -10.57 -2.13 1.23
N LEU A 21 -9.76 -1.34 0.53
CA LEU A 21 -9.50 -1.53 -0.91
C LEU A 21 -8.91 -2.92 -1.19
N GLY A 22 -7.96 -3.38 -0.37
CA GLY A 22 -7.38 -4.70 -0.52
C GLY A 22 -8.39 -5.83 -0.30
N ILE A 23 -9.30 -5.71 0.68
CA ILE A 23 -10.40 -6.66 0.88
C ILE A 23 -11.35 -6.68 -0.33
N GLN A 24 -11.69 -5.50 -0.88
CA GLN A 24 -12.53 -5.40 -2.07
C GLN A 24 -11.86 -6.03 -3.29
N GLN A 25 -10.57 -5.76 -3.49
CA GLN A 25 -9.78 -6.35 -4.58
C GLN A 25 -9.69 -7.86 -4.45
N TYR A 26 -9.41 -8.37 -3.25
CA TYR A 26 -9.33 -9.80 -2.97
C TYR A 26 -10.63 -10.52 -3.34
N LYS A 27 -11.78 -9.91 -3.05
CA LYS A 27 -13.12 -10.49 -3.33
C LYS A 27 -13.61 -10.25 -4.76
N SER A 28 -12.89 -9.46 -5.57
CA SER A 28 -13.32 -9.12 -6.91
C SER A 28 -13.33 -10.34 -7.82
N LYS A 29 -14.32 -10.40 -8.72
CA LYS A 29 -14.39 -11.40 -9.80
C LYS A 29 -13.83 -10.90 -11.12
N LYS A 30 -13.68 -9.57 -11.26
CA LYS A 30 -13.11 -8.92 -12.44
C LYS A 30 -11.66 -8.53 -12.15
N PRO A 31 -10.76 -8.53 -13.14
CA PRO A 31 -9.38 -8.11 -12.97
C PRO A 31 -9.32 -6.70 -12.37
N VAL A 32 -8.59 -6.56 -11.26
CA VAL A 32 -8.38 -5.26 -10.61
C VAL A 32 -7.11 -4.60 -11.13
N SER A 33 -7.01 -3.27 -10.99
CA SER A 33 -5.77 -2.53 -11.18
C SER A 33 -5.41 -1.74 -9.93
N ILE A 34 -4.17 -1.25 -9.91
CA ILE A 34 -3.64 -0.35 -8.87
C ILE A 34 -3.61 1.12 -9.31
N ASN A 35 -4.43 1.45 -10.32
CA ASN A 35 -4.62 2.83 -10.81
C ASN A 35 -3.31 3.55 -11.20
N THR A 36 -2.35 2.80 -11.76
CA THR A 36 -1.05 3.30 -12.28
C THR A 36 -1.18 4.08 -13.59
N GLY A 37 -2.40 4.38 -14.04
CA GLY A 37 -2.69 4.92 -15.38
C GLY A 37 -2.62 3.88 -16.50
N GLU A 38 -2.18 2.66 -16.20
CA GLU A 38 -2.17 1.55 -17.14
C GLU A 38 -3.59 0.99 -17.37
N LYS A 39 -3.85 0.50 -18.58
CA LYS A 39 -5.07 -0.25 -18.86
C LYS A 39 -5.02 -1.57 -18.08
N PRO A 40 -6.04 -1.89 -17.24
CA PRO A 40 -6.10 -3.19 -16.57
C PRO A 40 -6.08 -4.32 -17.61
N PRO A 41 -5.40 -5.44 -17.31
CA PRO A 41 -5.45 -6.62 -18.17
C PRO A 41 -6.88 -7.15 -18.25
N SER A 42 -7.27 -7.68 -19.40
CA SER A 42 -8.52 -8.40 -19.57
C SER A 42 -8.43 -9.81 -18.98
N GLU A 43 -9.59 -10.46 -18.80
CA GLU A 43 -9.66 -11.79 -18.19
C GLU A 43 -8.94 -12.86 -19.03
N ASP A 44 -8.96 -12.72 -20.35
CA ASP A 44 -8.28 -13.59 -21.31
C ASP A 44 -6.76 -13.43 -21.31
N GLU A 45 -6.25 -12.23 -20.99
CA GLU A 45 -4.81 -11.94 -20.86
C GLU A 45 -4.19 -12.54 -19.60
N LEU A 46 -5.00 -12.91 -18.60
CA LEU A 46 -4.53 -13.44 -17.32
C LEU A 46 -4.52 -14.97 -17.28
N THR A 47 -3.49 -15.54 -16.65
CA THR A 47 -3.45 -16.98 -16.31
C THR A 47 -4.52 -17.36 -15.30
N SER A 48 -4.81 -16.49 -14.33
CA SER A 48 -5.89 -16.65 -13.36
C SER A 48 -6.31 -15.29 -12.80
N VAL A 49 -7.57 -14.92 -13.03
CA VAL A 49 -8.17 -13.68 -12.48
C VAL A 49 -8.23 -13.74 -10.95
N THR A 50 -8.60 -14.90 -10.39
CA THR A 50 -8.69 -15.09 -8.93
C THR A 50 -7.35 -14.89 -8.26
N GLU A 51 -6.28 -15.51 -8.76
CA GLU A 51 -4.95 -15.35 -8.16
C GLU A 51 -4.44 -13.92 -8.32
N TRP A 52 -4.72 -13.27 -9.45
CA TRP A 52 -4.35 -11.87 -9.68
C TRP A 52 -4.99 -10.96 -8.63
N ASN A 53 -6.30 -11.10 -8.44
CA ASN A 53 -7.08 -10.34 -7.49
C ASN A 53 -6.68 -10.64 -6.03
N HIS A 54 -6.43 -11.91 -5.70
CA HIS A 54 -5.99 -12.30 -4.36
C HIS A 54 -4.64 -11.69 -4.01
N ARG A 55 -3.68 -11.68 -4.94
CA ARG A 55 -2.36 -11.09 -4.69
C ARG A 55 -2.43 -9.57 -4.57
N HIS A 56 -3.16 -8.90 -5.46
CA HIS A 56 -3.38 -7.46 -5.35
C HIS A 56 -4.04 -7.09 -4.03
N GLY A 57 -5.12 -7.78 -3.68
CA GLY A 57 -5.83 -7.55 -2.43
C GLY A 57 -4.95 -7.80 -1.20
N ARG A 58 -4.20 -8.91 -1.18
CA ARG A 58 -3.25 -9.20 -0.10
C ARG A 58 -2.17 -8.13 0.01
N ASN A 59 -1.62 -7.67 -1.10
CA ASN A 59 -0.55 -6.66 -1.10
C ASN A 59 -1.08 -5.31 -0.59
N PHE A 60 -2.30 -4.91 -0.92
CA PHE A 60 -2.94 -3.71 -0.38
C PHE A 60 -3.25 -3.82 1.12
N ILE A 61 -3.72 -4.98 1.59
CA ILE A 61 -3.92 -5.22 3.03
C ILE A 61 -2.58 -5.13 3.78
N LEU A 62 -1.54 -5.77 3.26
CA LEU A 62 -0.20 -5.72 3.85
C LEU A 62 0.35 -4.29 3.87
N TYR A 63 0.21 -3.56 2.76
CA TYR A 63 0.61 -2.16 2.66
C TYR A 63 -0.11 -1.29 3.70
N GLY A 64 -1.44 -1.40 3.82
CA GLY A 64 -2.19 -0.66 4.84
C GLY A 64 -1.73 -0.98 6.27
N CYS A 65 -1.47 -2.25 6.58
CA CYS A 65 -0.94 -2.63 7.89
C CYS A 65 0.48 -2.08 8.14
N MET A 66 1.38 -2.19 7.16
CA MET A 66 2.75 -1.65 7.25
C MET A 66 2.74 -0.14 7.41
N LEU A 67 1.96 0.56 6.60
CA LEU A 67 1.80 2.01 6.67
C LEU A 67 1.36 2.44 8.07
N PHE A 68 0.36 1.79 8.67
CA PHE A 68 -0.08 2.13 10.03
C PHE A 68 1.05 1.95 11.06
N ILE A 69 1.78 0.84 10.99
CA ILE A 69 2.90 0.54 11.89
C ILE A 69 4.02 1.58 11.71
N SER A 70 4.39 1.89 10.47
CA SER A 70 5.41 2.88 10.14
C SER A 70 5.03 4.27 10.64
N LEU A 71 3.79 4.71 10.41
CA LEU A 71 3.28 5.98 10.93
C LEU A 71 3.26 5.99 12.46
N PHE A 72 2.83 4.90 13.09
CA PHE A 72 2.84 4.79 14.56
C PHE A 72 4.25 4.92 15.13
N ILE A 73 5.21 4.14 14.62
CA ILE A 73 6.61 4.17 15.05
C ILE A 73 7.19 5.57 14.81
N PHE A 74 6.95 6.14 13.64
CA PHE A 74 7.41 7.48 13.30
C PHE A 74 6.88 8.51 14.29
N GLY A 75 5.59 8.54 14.57
CA GLY A 75 4.98 9.45 15.55
C GLY A 75 5.59 9.34 16.96
N VAL A 76 6.02 8.14 17.38
CA VAL A 76 6.70 7.93 18.67
C VAL A 76 8.15 8.42 18.64
N LEU A 77 8.90 8.14 17.56
CA LEU A 77 10.33 8.44 17.45
C LEU A 77 10.63 9.91 17.12
N MET A 78 9.67 10.65 16.58
CA MET A 78 9.86 12.04 16.12
C MET A 78 10.38 13.00 17.19
N ASN A 79 10.05 12.78 18.46
CA ASN A 79 10.54 13.62 19.56
C ASN A 79 12.05 13.46 19.82
N GLN A 80 12.72 12.49 19.19
CA GLN A 80 14.16 12.22 19.37
C GLN A 80 15.04 12.96 18.35
N VAL A 81 14.46 13.56 17.30
CA VAL A 81 15.19 14.27 16.23
C VAL A 81 14.86 15.75 16.31
N SER A 82 15.85 16.62 16.56
CA SER A 82 15.63 18.06 16.74
C SER A 82 15.41 18.83 15.43
N SER A 83 15.88 18.31 14.30
CA SER A 83 15.76 18.96 12.99
C SER A 83 14.48 18.50 12.28
N GLY A 84 13.53 19.43 12.11
CA GLY A 84 12.30 19.18 11.36
C GLY A 84 12.54 18.80 9.89
N VAL A 85 13.62 19.29 9.28
CA VAL A 85 14.01 18.90 7.92
C VAL A 85 14.39 17.42 7.86
N LEU A 86 15.21 16.95 8.81
CA LEU A 86 15.62 15.54 8.90
C LEU A 86 14.41 14.63 9.12
N GLN A 87 13.48 15.05 9.99
CA GLN A 87 12.23 14.33 10.21
C GLN A 87 11.44 14.14 8.91
N VAL A 88 11.21 15.20 8.14
CA VAL A 88 10.48 15.13 6.87
C VAL A 88 11.20 14.24 5.85
N VAL A 89 12.53 14.34 5.75
CA VAL A 89 13.32 13.48 4.85
C VAL A 89 13.20 12.00 5.24
N MET A 90 13.33 11.67 6.52
CA MET A 90 13.17 10.30 7.01
C MET A 90 11.75 9.77 6.73
N PHE A 91 10.73 10.60 6.93
CA PHE A 91 9.35 10.26 6.62
C PHE A 91 9.17 9.91 5.15
N MET A 92 9.65 10.78 4.25
CA MET A 92 9.57 10.58 2.81
C MET A 92 10.26 9.28 2.41
N ILE A 93 11.45 9.00 2.92
CA ILE A 93 12.18 7.77 2.61
C ILE A 93 11.36 6.53 2.97
N VAL A 94 10.75 6.49 4.16
CA VAL A 94 9.93 5.35 4.61
C VAL A 94 8.72 5.17 3.69
N ILE A 95 7.97 6.24 3.42
CA ILE A 95 6.77 6.17 2.57
C ILE A 95 7.13 5.77 1.13
N PHE A 96 8.17 6.35 0.55
CA PHE A 96 8.61 5.99 -0.80
C PHE A 96 9.11 4.55 -0.88
N ALA A 97 9.78 4.04 0.16
CA ALA A 97 10.21 2.64 0.19
C ALA A 97 9.02 1.67 0.19
N GLU A 98 7.97 1.95 0.97
CA GLU A 98 6.76 1.12 1.00
C GLU A 98 5.99 1.16 -0.33
N VAL A 99 5.89 2.34 -0.96
CA VAL A 99 5.27 2.48 -2.28
C VAL A 99 6.10 1.77 -3.35
N ALA A 100 7.43 1.92 -3.32
CA ALA A 100 8.33 1.24 -4.25
C ALA A 100 8.21 -0.29 -4.13
N TRP A 101 8.10 -0.82 -2.91
CA TRP A 101 7.85 -2.24 -2.68
C TRP A 101 6.55 -2.71 -3.36
N LEU A 102 5.47 -1.95 -3.20
CA LEU A 102 4.17 -2.27 -3.80
C LEU A 102 4.22 -2.31 -5.33
N GLU A 103 4.94 -1.37 -5.95
CA GLU A 103 5.16 -1.31 -7.40
C GLU A 103 6.03 -2.47 -7.90
N VAL A 104 7.11 -2.80 -7.19
CA VAL A 104 7.98 -3.93 -7.53
C VAL A 104 7.20 -5.25 -7.51
N GLU A 105 6.39 -5.46 -6.48
CA GLU A 105 5.49 -6.61 -6.41
C GLU A 105 4.52 -6.65 -7.60
N HIS A 106 3.94 -5.52 -7.98
CA HIS A 106 3.05 -5.46 -9.15
C HIS A 106 3.77 -5.84 -10.46
N ILE A 107 4.95 -5.30 -10.71
CA ILE A 107 5.75 -5.61 -11.90
C ILE A 107 6.09 -7.10 -11.95
N MET A 108 6.47 -7.69 -10.81
CA MET A 108 6.77 -9.12 -10.72
C MET A 108 5.54 -10.00 -10.98
N MET A 109 4.36 -9.58 -10.48
CA MET A 109 3.11 -10.27 -10.77
C MET A 109 2.76 -10.22 -12.25
N LYS A 110 2.85 -9.05 -12.89
CA LYS A 110 2.62 -8.89 -14.34
C LYS A 110 3.44 -9.88 -15.15
N LYS A 111 4.76 -9.92 -14.91
CA LYS A 111 5.68 -10.83 -15.62
C LYS A 111 5.34 -12.32 -15.46
N LYS A 112 4.70 -12.70 -14.36
CA LYS A 112 4.37 -14.11 -14.05
C LYS A 112 2.97 -14.51 -14.50
N MET A 113 2.05 -13.55 -14.62
CA MET A 113 0.61 -13.84 -14.69
C MET A 113 -0.07 -13.36 -15.96
N ILE A 114 0.53 -12.42 -16.69
CA ILE A 114 0.07 -12.06 -18.03
C ILE A 114 0.58 -13.11 -19.00
N LYS A 115 -0.32 -13.65 -19.82
CA LYS A 115 0.02 -14.60 -20.89
C LYS A 115 0.83 -13.88 -21.97
N ASN A 116 1.90 -14.52 -22.42
CA ASN A 116 2.65 -14.09 -23.61
C ASN A 116 1.90 -14.45 -24.88
#